data_AF-A0A4Q2UHV4-F1
#
_entry.id   AF-A0A4Q2UHV4-F1
#
_cell.length_a   1.000
_cell.length_b   1.000
_cell.length_c   1.000
_cell.angle_alpha   90.00
_cell.angle_beta   90.00
_cell.angle_gamma   90.00
#
_symmetry.space_group_name_H-M   'P 1'
#
loop_
_entity.id
_entity.type
_entity.pdbx_description
1 polymer ?
#
loop_
_entity_poly.entity_id
_entity_poly.type
_entity_poly.pdbx_seq_one_letter_code
_entity_poly.pdbx_strand_id
1 'polypeptide(L)'
;MKVSLHFFLRLFRGLRPLSLLLLLNNSCQPVTDSLRPQAGQVDNSPAVRAYIRSLGCPDSLIHDAGDHFLADGDMLFPKNMALLGQAITTDAAEEQAYVPTGGLIWNGLRQKRVRLTTTRTMSVYEPEIRAAMTLWNNSGSNIRFELVNRTTPYDVIVTQTVDPSLDDYYALAESPRNGKPGPHIIVNLTYFNPLARSQKITVLAHELGHTLGLAHTDWAAKNEPTRIDLAYTPTVERASIMNADLTQSGWPTRLTANDAKALRVIYPKTPYNIKLNWINPTTLRISWSGPLHPVKGYYVKVTPVDMESNGIPRTLWVVGTRAGLNVNVANPVCQCSVASLYEVEVQTVYNDDAPPGKLSRSAWTDTAILYAR
;
A
#
# COMPACT_ATOMS: atom_id res chain seq x y z
N MET A 1 62.41 14.44 -1.72
CA MET A 1 63.09 15.74 -1.49
C MET A 1 61.98 16.76 -1.22
N LYS A 2 61.67 17.18 0.02
CA LYS A 2 62.34 18.25 0.82
C LYS A 2 62.45 19.54 -0.05
N VAL A 3 61.90 20.73 0.25
CA VAL A 3 61.82 21.53 1.50
C VAL A 3 60.92 22.80 1.32
N SER A 4 60.29 23.27 2.43
CA SER A 4 59.90 24.65 2.90
C SER A 4 59.13 25.66 2.01
N LEU A 5 58.15 26.46 2.47
CA LEU A 5 57.80 27.16 3.73
C LEU A 5 58.70 28.36 4.13
N HIS A 6 58.18 29.60 4.05
CA HIS A 6 58.35 30.75 4.99
C HIS A 6 58.12 32.12 4.26
N PHE A 7 57.10 32.91 4.63
CA PHE A 7 57.08 34.01 5.63
C PHE A 7 57.42 35.38 5.01
N PHE A 8 56.55 36.40 5.18
CA PHE A 8 56.93 37.73 5.70
C PHE A 8 55.70 38.65 5.95
N LEU A 9 55.62 39.12 7.19
CA LEU A 9 54.77 40.19 7.72
C LEU A 9 55.56 41.51 7.73
N ARG A 10 54.89 42.66 7.57
CA ARG A 10 55.03 43.96 8.30
C ARG A 10 54.68 45.17 7.40
N LEU A 11 53.59 45.90 7.68
CA LEU A 11 53.46 47.07 8.60
C LEU A 11 54.00 48.38 8.01
N PHE A 12 53.11 49.31 7.67
CA PHE A 12 53.33 50.76 7.83
C PHE A 12 52.05 51.49 8.26
N ARG A 13 52.16 52.09 9.45
CA ARG A 13 51.39 53.21 10.01
C ARG A 13 51.73 54.46 9.17
N GLY A 14 50.95 55.50 8.95
CA GLY A 14 49.70 56.03 9.49
C GLY A 14 49.72 57.56 9.21
N LEU A 15 48.57 58.20 8.99
CA LEU A 15 48.24 59.59 9.37
C LEU A 15 46.88 59.99 8.73
N ARG A 16 45.89 60.27 9.58
CA ARG A 16 44.66 61.08 9.36
C ARG A 16 44.91 62.41 10.13
N PRO A 17 44.16 63.54 9.96
CA PRO A 17 42.71 63.61 9.70
C PRO A 17 42.18 64.83 8.91
N LEU A 18 40.92 64.80 8.46
CA LEU A 18 39.94 65.87 8.77
C LEU A 18 38.51 65.41 8.47
N SER A 19 37.63 65.74 9.40
CA SER A 19 36.25 65.28 9.54
C SER A 19 35.27 65.98 8.61
N LEU A 20 34.24 65.26 8.14
CA LEU A 20 32.90 65.82 8.03
C LEU A 20 31.87 64.79 8.50
N LEU A 21 31.11 65.22 9.51
CA LEU A 21 30.10 64.50 10.26
C LEU A 21 28.78 64.55 9.48
N LEU A 22 28.16 63.40 9.21
CA LEU A 22 26.72 63.30 8.95
C LEU A 22 26.18 62.03 9.63
N LEU A 23 25.04 62.22 10.28
CA LEU A 23 24.50 61.47 11.41
C LEU A 23 24.06 60.03 11.08
N LEU A 24 24.48 59.11 11.97
CA LEU A 24 23.71 58.08 12.66
C LEU A 24 22.45 57.50 11.99
N ASN A 25 22.53 56.21 11.60
CA ASN A 25 21.71 55.11 12.11
C ASN A 25 21.73 53.93 11.12
N ASN A 26 22.55 52.92 11.40
CA ASN A 26 22.25 51.55 11.00
C ASN A 26 22.63 50.63 12.17
N SER A 27 21.66 50.49 13.07
CA SER A 27 21.42 49.29 13.84
C SER A 27 21.59 48.04 12.98
N CYS A 28 21.99 46.93 13.60
CA CYS A 28 21.96 45.58 13.06
C CYS A 28 20.96 45.44 11.90
N GLN A 29 21.45 45.20 10.68
CA GLN A 29 20.59 44.65 9.65
C GLN A 29 20.12 43.29 10.19
N PRO A 30 18.81 43.05 10.37
CA PRO A 30 18.35 41.69 10.47
C PRO A 30 18.82 41.00 9.19
N VAL A 31 19.45 39.84 9.34
CA VAL A 31 19.61 38.89 8.25
C VAL A 31 18.25 38.84 7.55
N THR A 32 18.20 39.29 6.30
CA THR A 32 17.01 39.11 5.47
C THR A 32 16.90 37.62 5.24
N ASP A 33 16.16 37.00 6.15
CA ASP A 33 15.67 35.65 6.02
C ASP A 33 14.99 35.56 4.65
N SER A 34 15.53 34.70 3.79
CA SER A 34 15.07 34.54 2.41
C SER A 34 13.75 33.75 2.35
N LEU A 35 12.96 33.80 3.43
CA LEU A 35 11.74 33.05 3.67
C LEU A 35 10.53 33.97 3.94
N ARG A 36 10.49 35.14 3.31
CA ARG A 36 9.22 35.85 3.08
C ARG A 36 8.71 35.52 1.67
N PRO A 37 7.49 34.98 1.52
CA PRO A 37 6.88 34.75 0.22
C PRO A 37 6.85 36.05 -0.58
N GLN A 38 7.32 36.01 -1.82
CA GLN A 38 7.08 37.08 -2.78
C GLN A 38 5.57 37.20 -3.01
N ALA A 39 5.03 38.41 -2.82
CA ALA A 39 3.65 38.73 -3.17
C ALA A 39 3.45 38.47 -4.67
N GLY A 40 2.66 37.45 -4.99
CA GLY A 40 2.37 37.05 -6.38
C GLY A 40 2.31 35.54 -6.62
N GLN A 41 2.76 34.70 -5.68
CA GLN A 41 2.60 33.25 -5.78
C GLN A 41 1.17 32.87 -5.40
N VAL A 42 0.39 32.31 -6.34
CA VAL A 42 -0.97 31.83 -6.09
C VAL A 42 -0.93 30.85 -4.92
N ASP A 43 -1.69 31.13 -3.85
CA ASP A 43 -1.82 30.22 -2.72
C ASP A 43 -2.57 28.97 -3.17
N ASN A 44 -1.81 27.99 -3.65
CA ASN A 44 -2.34 26.71 -4.11
C ASN A 44 -2.56 25.74 -2.92
N SER A 45 -2.33 26.17 -1.67
CA SER A 45 -2.42 25.32 -0.47
C SER A 45 -3.75 24.58 -0.34
N PRO A 46 -4.93 25.20 -0.57
CA PRO A 46 -6.19 24.48 -0.47
C PRO A 46 -6.33 23.38 -1.52
N ALA A 47 -5.84 23.62 -2.74
CA ALA A 47 -5.87 22.65 -3.82
C ALA A 47 -4.84 21.53 -3.60
N VAL A 48 -3.64 21.84 -3.07
CA VAL A 48 -2.62 20.83 -2.74
C VAL A 48 -3.12 19.96 -1.58
N ARG A 49 -3.78 20.54 -0.57
CA ARG A 49 -4.43 19.77 0.50
C ARG A 49 -5.57 18.91 -0.02
N ALA A 50 -6.38 19.42 -0.96
CA ALA A 50 -7.41 18.62 -1.62
C ALA A 50 -6.82 17.46 -2.43
N TYR A 51 -5.70 17.68 -3.12
CA TYR A 51 -4.96 16.66 -3.85
C TYR A 51 -4.39 15.60 -2.91
N ILE A 52 -3.77 15.99 -1.79
CA ILE A 52 -3.28 15.03 -0.78
C ILE A 52 -4.43 14.18 -0.20
N ARG A 53 -5.63 14.77 -0.04
CA ARG A 53 -6.85 14.01 0.32
C ARG A 53 -7.34 13.09 -0.78
N SER A 54 -7.26 13.50 -2.06
CA SER A 54 -7.61 12.63 -3.18
C SER A 54 -6.64 11.46 -3.31
N LEU A 55 -5.39 11.60 -2.88
CA LEU A 55 -4.43 10.50 -2.72
C LEU A 55 -4.74 9.58 -1.51
N GLY A 56 -5.82 9.85 -0.77
CA GLY A 56 -6.30 9.02 0.32
C GLY A 56 -5.71 9.34 1.70
N CYS A 57 -4.93 10.44 1.84
CA CYS A 57 -4.44 10.88 3.14
C CYS A 57 -5.52 11.70 3.88
N PRO A 58 -6.02 11.27 5.05
CA PRO A 58 -7.04 12.01 5.79
C PRO A 58 -6.47 13.32 6.33
N ASP A 59 -7.30 14.38 6.41
CA ASP A 59 -6.86 15.71 6.88
C ASP A 59 -6.12 15.69 8.24
N SER A 60 -6.46 14.72 9.10
CA SER A 60 -5.79 14.51 10.40
C SER A 60 -4.31 14.09 10.30
N LEU A 61 -3.88 13.57 9.16
CA LEU A 61 -2.50 13.15 8.87
C LEU A 61 -1.79 14.11 7.90
N ILE A 62 -2.44 15.23 7.56
CA ILE A 62 -1.85 16.31 6.74
C ILE A 62 -1.43 17.44 7.67
N HIS A 63 -0.17 17.36 8.11
CA HIS A 63 0.42 18.40 8.94
C HIS A 63 0.82 19.59 8.07
N ASP A 64 0.38 20.79 8.46
CA ASP A 64 0.81 22.03 7.83
C ASP A 64 2.17 22.44 8.41
N ALA A 65 3.21 22.39 7.58
CA ALA A 65 4.58 22.70 7.98
C ALA A 65 5.05 24.07 7.43
N GLY A 66 4.13 24.97 7.12
CA GLY A 66 4.44 26.30 6.61
C GLY A 66 4.36 26.37 5.09
N ASP A 67 5.47 26.15 4.39
CA ASP A 67 5.58 26.21 2.93
C ASP A 67 5.23 24.89 2.22
N HIS A 68 5.05 23.80 2.98
CA HIS A 68 4.65 22.48 2.49
C HIS A 68 3.68 21.80 3.46
N PHE A 69 3.02 20.75 2.97
CA PHE A 69 2.35 19.77 3.82
C PHE A 69 3.25 18.55 4.03
N LEU A 70 3.26 18.03 5.25
CA LEU A 70 3.80 16.72 5.58
C LEU A 70 2.62 15.76 5.75
N ALA A 71 2.47 14.82 4.83
CA ALA A 71 1.40 13.83 4.81
C ALA A 71 1.93 12.48 5.31
N ASP A 72 1.15 11.80 6.16
CA ASP A 72 1.46 10.46 6.71
C ASP A 72 2.81 10.35 7.45
N GLY A 73 3.43 11.49 7.78
CA GLY A 73 4.67 11.59 8.56
C GLY A 73 5.97 11.55 7.76
N ASP A 74 5.94 11.19 6.48
CA ASP A 74 7.15 11.02 5.66
C ASP A 74 7.04 11.50 4.20
N MET A 75 5.88 12.02 3.79
CA MET A 75 5.67 12.53 2.42
C MET A 75 5.51 14.05 2.40
N LEU A 76 6.37 14.74 1.64
CA LEU A 76 6.44 16.21 1.57
C LEU A 76 5.79 16.75 0.29
N PHE A 77 4.86 17.71 0.43
CA PHE A 77 4.14 18.34 -0.67
C PHE A 77 4.28 19.87 -0.61
N PRO A 78 5.07 20.50 -1.50
CA PRO A 78 5.17 21.96 -1.56
C PRO A 78 3.82 22.61 -1.86
N LYS A 79 3.40 23.61 -1.09
CA LYS A 79 2.10 24.29 -1.28
C LYS A 79 2.01 25.07 -2.58
N ASN A 80 3.15 25.36 -3.20
CA ASN A 80 3.26 26.02 -4.49
C ASN A 80 3.44 25.04 -5.67
N MET A 81 3.33 23.73 -5.45
CA MET A 81 3.43 22.77 -6.55
C MET A 81 2.33 23.02 -7.57
N ALA A 82 2.69 22.94 -8.85
CA ALA A 82 1.71 23.00 -9.92
C ALA A 82 0.83 21.74 -9.87
N LEU A 83 -0.45 21.94 -9.63
CA LEU A 83 -1.45 20.89 -9.79
C LEU A 83 -2.00 21.03 -11.19
N LEU A 84 -1.88 20.00 -12.01
CA LEU A 84 -2.52 20.00 -13.32
C LEU A 84 -4.04 20.02 -13.07
N GLY A 85 -4.64 21.19 -13.25
CA GLY A 85 -6.08 21.40 -13.11
C GLY A 85 -6.85 20.59 -14.14
N GLN A 86 -8.03 20.10 -13.75
CA GLN A 86 -9.01 19.38 -14.55
C GLN A 86 -8.92 19.70 -16.06
N ALA A 87 -8.18 18.86 -16.77
CA ALA A 87 -8.18 18.77 -18.21
C ALA A 87 -8.50 17.32 -18.55
N ILE A 88 -9.68 17.14 -19.12
CA ILE A 88 -9.99 16.20 -20.19
C ILE A 88 -9.41 14.79 -20.01
N THR A 89 -10.33 13.87 -19.75
CA THR A 89 -10.29 12.45 -20.12
C THR A 89 -9.46 12.19 -21.39
N THR A 90 -8.15 12.00 -21.25
CA THR A 90 -7.25 11.36 -22.22
C THR A 90 -5.94 10.88 -21.60
N ASP A 91 -5.56 11.34 -20.41
CA ASP A 91 -4.43 10.76 -19.66
C ASP A 91 -4.99 10.07 -18.42
N ALA A 92 -5.15 8.75 -18.51
CA ALA A 92 -5.75 7.92 -17.47
C ALA A 92 -4.98 8.04 -16.16
N ALA A 93 -5.72 8.19 -15.06
CA ALA A 93 -5.22 7.83 -13.74
C ALA A 93 -4.93 6.32 -13.74
N GLU A 94 -3.67 5.95 -13.62
CA GLU A 94 -3.19 4.57 -13.42
C GLU A 94 -3.15 4.26 -11.91
N GLU A 95 -4.31 4.07 -11.26
CA GLU A 95 -4.36 3.45 -9.93
C GLU A 95 -4.14 1.92 -10.04
N GLN A 96 -3.65 1.27 -8.99
CA GLN A 96 -3.68 -0.20 -8.95
C GLN A 96 -5.13 -0.64 -8.94
N ALA A 97 -5.52 -1.54 -9.84
CA ALA A 97 -6.92 -1.90 -10.00
C ALA A 97 -7.16 -3.39 -9.73
N TYR A 98 -8.40 -3.76 -9.44
CA TYR A 98 -8.81 -5.16 -9.34
C TYR A 98 -10.08 -5.44 -10.14
N VAL A 99 -10.29 -6.71 -10.49
CA VAL A 99 -11.49 -7.15 -11.21
C VAL A 99 -12.64 -7.39 -10.21
N PRO A 100 -13.72 -6.58 -10.24
CA PRO A 100 -14.83 -6.75 -9.29
C PRO A 100 -15.73 -7.94 -9.60
N THR A 101 -15.81 -8.34 -10.87
CA THR A 101 -16.75 -9.33 -11.40
C THR A 101 -16.11 -10.72 -11.48
N GLY A 102 -16.46 -11.60 -10.55
CA GLY A 102 -16.01 -13.01 -10.50
C GLY A 102 -15.62 -13.47 -9.09
N GLY A 103 -15.14 -12.54 -8.26
CA GLY A 103 -14.85 -12.74 -6.85
C GLY A 103 -13.38 -13.02 -6.55
N LEU A 104 -12.81 -12.24 -5.64
CA LEU A 104 -11.50 -12.45 -5.02
C LEU A 104 -11.38 -13.83 -4.35
N ILE A 105 -10.16 -14.26 -4.01
CA ILE A 105 -9.92 -15.54 -3.32
C ILE A 105 -10.38 -15.42 -1.86
N TRP A 106 -11.62 -15.80 -1.52
CA TRP A 106 -12.19 -15.67 -0.15
C TRP A 106 -11.91 -16.88 0.76
N ASN A 107 -11.31 -17.95 0.23
CA ASN A 107 -10.91 -19.13 1.00
C ASN A 107 -9.50 -18.92 1.61
N GLY A 108 -9.43 -18.89 2.94
CA GLY A 108 -8.20 -18.60 3.68
C GLY A 108 -7.13 -19.68 3.51
N LEU A 109 -7.52 -20.95 3.39
CA LEU A 109 -6.57 -22.04 3.10
C LEU A 109 -5.87 -21.86 1.75
N ARG A 110 -6.63 -21.54 0.70
CA ARG A 110 -6.09 -21.31 -0.64
C ARG A 110 -5.20 -20.08 -0.69
N GLN A 111 -5.54 -19.00 0.01
CA GLN A 111 -4.65 -17.82 0.07
C GLN A 111 -3.26 -18.20 0.59
N LYS A 112 -3.18 -19.00 1.66
CA LYS A 112 -1.91 -19.44 2.25
C LYS A 112 -1.17 -20.50 1.42
N ARG A 113 -1.79 -21.02 0.35
CA ARG A 113 -1.22 -22.07 -0.50
C ARG A 113 -1.94 -22.12 -1.86
N VAL A 114 -1.64 -21.17 -2.73
CA VAL A 114 -2.06 -21.18 -4.14
C VAL A 114 -1.15 -22.13 -4.89
N ARG A 115 -1.67 -23.31 -5.26
CA ARG A 115 -0.86 -24.35 -5.90
C ARG A 115 -0.83 -24.13 -7.40
N LEU A 116 0.37 -23.99 -7.92
CA LEU A 116 0.62 -23.80 -9.34
C LEU A 116 1.29 -25.05 -9.92
N THR A 117 0.89 -25.44 -11.12
CA THR A 117 1.53 -26.50 -11.89
C THR A 117 1.81 -26.04 -13.32
N THR A 118 2.55 -26.83 -14.09
CA THR A 118 2.85 -26.54 -15.49
C THR A 118 2.54 -27.72 -16.38
N THR A 119 2.34 -27.48 -17.68
CA THR A 119 2.42 -28.56 -18.68
C THR A 119 3.86 -29.08 -18.78
N ARG A 120 4.03 -30.21 -19.49
CA ARG A 120 5.38 -30.75 -19.77
C ARG A 120 6.24 -29.80 -20.58
N THR A 121 5.65 -29.07 -21.53
CA THR A 121 6.38 -28.10 -22.34
C THR A 121 6.83 -26.92 -21.48
N MET A 122 5.99 -26.45 -20.56
CA MET A 122 6.31 -25.31 -19.70
C MET A 122 7.27 -25.63 -18.55
N SER A 123 7.59 -26.91 -18.28
CA SER A 123 8.46 -27.25 -17.15
C SER A 123 9.90 -26.76 -17.29
N VAL A 124 10.35 -26.43 -18.52
CA VAL A 124 11.66 -25.82 -18.75
C VAL A 124 11.76 -24.39 -18.18
N TYR A 125 10.62 -23.74 -17.93
CA TYR A 125 10.50 -22.39 -17.39
C TYR A 125 10.17 -22.37 -15.89
N GLU A 126 10.22 -23.51 -15.20
CA GLU A 126 10.02 -23.56 -13.75
C GLU A 126 10.95 -22.62 -12.96
N PRO A 127 12.23 -22.42 -13.31
CA PRO A 127 13.09 -21.45 -12.62
C PRO A 127 12.54 -20.02 -12.69
N GLU A 128 12.03 -19.58 -13.84
CA GLU A 128 11.43 -18.27 -14.04
C GLU A 128 10.08 -18.16 -13.32
N ILE A 129 9.25 -19.20 -13.39
CA ILE A 129 7.97 -19.28 -12.67
C ILE A 129 8.20 -19.17 -11.17
N ARG A 130 9.17 -19.90 -10.61
CA ARG A 130 9.52 -19.81 -9.18
C ARG A 130 9.99 -18.41 -8.81
N ALA A 131 10.81 -17.76 -9.64
CA ALA A 131 11.24 -16.40 -9.39
C ALA A 131 10.06 -15.41 -9.39
N ALA A 132 9.12 -15.55 -10.34
CA ALA A 132 7.89 -14.76 -10.39
C ALA A 132 6.99 -14.99 -9.16
N MET A 133 6.84 -16.24 -8.72
CA MET A 133 6.13 -16.58 -7.48
C MET A 133 6.79 -15.94 -6.25
N THR A 134 8.13 -15.93 -6.18
CA THR A 134 8.88 -15.33 -5.08
C THR A 134 8.57 -13.84 -4.94
N LEU A 135 8.40 -13.10 -6.04
CA LEU A 135 8.00 -11.69 -6.00
C LEU A 135 6.69 -11.50 -5.22
N TRP A 136 5.63 -12.23 -5.58
CA TRP A 136 4.34 -12.15 -4.89
C TRP A 136 4.37 -12.70 -3.46
N ASN A 137 5.11 -13.78 -3.22
CA ASN A 137 5.29 -14.35 -1.87
C ASN A 137 5.98 -13.36 -0.91
N ASN A 138 6.81 -12.47 -1.44
CA ASN A 138 7.52 -11.44 -0.69
C ASN A 138 6.76 -10.10 -0.59
N SER A 139 5.55 -9.99 -1.17
CA SER A 139 4.71 -8.78 -1.10
C SER A 139 4.27 -8.37 0.32
N GLY A 140 4.43 -9.27 1.30
CA GLY A 140 3.94 -9.07 2.66
C GLY A 140 2.44 -9.36 2.83
N SER A 141 1.74 -9.79 1.78
CA SER A 141 0.33 -10.24 1.84
C SER A 141 0.20 -11.64 2.48
N ASN A 142 -1.04 -12.12 2.62
CA ASN A 142 -1.39 -13.49 3.03
C ASN A 142 -1.25 -14.52 1.89
N ILE A 143 -1.10 -14.06 0.63
CA ILE A 143 -0.97 -14.95 -0.53
C ILE A 143 0.37 -15.66 -0.51
N ARG A 144 0.36 -16.98 -0.72
CA ARG A 144 1.56 -17.79 -0.92
C ARG A 144 1.37 -18.77 -2.07
N PHE A 145 2.15 -18.60 -3.13
CA PHE A 145 2.28 -19.56 -4.21
C PHE A 145 3.21 -20.70 -3.84
N GLU A 146 2.85 -21.90 -4.29
CA GLU A 146 3.66 -23.11 -4.22
C GLU A 146 3.62 -23.84 -5.56
N LEU A 147 4.78 -24.21 -6.09
CA LEU A 147 4.85 -25.02 -7.30
C LEU A 147 4.71 -26.48 -6.91
N VAL A 148 3.70 -27.16 -7.47
CA VAL A 148 3.39 -28.55 -7.19
C VAL A 148 3.58 -29.41 -8.43
N ASN A 149 3.71 -30.71 -8.18
CA ASN A 149 3.89 -31.71 -9.22
C ASN A 149 2.59 -31.82 -10.05
N ARG A 150 2.71 -32.21 -11.33
CA ARG A 150 1.56 -32.35 -12.25
C ARG A 150 0.46 -33.33 -11.82
N THR A 151 0.78 -34.25 -10.91
CA THR A 151 -0.17 -35.24 -10.36
C THR A 151 -0.83 -34.77 -9.06
N THR A 152 -0.34 -33.67 -8.48
CA THR A 152 -0.92 -33.07 -7.27
C THR A 152 -2.09 -32.17 -7.67
N PRO A 153 -3.20 -32.13 -6.90
CA PRO A 153 -4.25 -31.16 -7.16
C PRO A 153 -3.70 -29.74 -7.12
N TYR A 154 -4.05 -28.95 -8.14
CA TYR A 154 -3.55 -27.59 -8.36
C TYR A 154 -4.72 -26.59 -8.41
N ASP A 155 -4.40 -25.32 -8.26
CA ASP A 155 -5.34 -24.20 -8.38
C ASP A 155 -5.10 -23.41 -9.67
N VAL A 156 -3.85 -23.33 -10.13
CA VAL A 156 -3.43 -22.65 -11.38
C VAL A 156 -2.58 -23.59 -12.24
N ILE A 157 -2.78 -23.59 -13.55
CA ILE A 157 -1.90 -24.27 -14.51
C ILE A 157 -1.32 -23.30 -15.53
N VAL A 158 0.01 -23.38 -15.72
CA VAL A 158 0.72 -22.65 -16.78
C VAL A 158 0.85 -23.56 -18.00
N THR A 159 0.25 -23.14 -19.10
CA THR A 159 0.27 -23.83 -20.40
C THR A 159 0.96 -22.96 -21.45
N GLN A 160 1.14 -23.54 -22.63
CA GLN A 160 1.70 -22.86 -23.78
C GLN A 160 0.69 -22.79 -24.92
N THR A 161 0.86 -21.78 -25.76
CA THR A 161 0.25 -21.66 -27.09
C THR A 161 1.29 -21.24 -28.11
N VAL A 162 1.01 -21.54 -29.37
CA VAL A 162 1.71 -21.01 -30.55
C VAL A 162 0.69 -20.44 -31.54
N ASP A 163 -0.53 -20.18 -31.06
CA ASP A 163 -1.65 -19.72 -31.88
C ASP A 163 -1.36 -18.31 -32.43
N PRO A 164 -1.27 -18.15 -33.76
CA PRO A 164 -1.03 -16.85 -34.37
C PRO A 164 -2.20 -15.87 -34.16
N SER A 165 -3.38 -16.32 -33.74
CA SER A 165 -4.47 -15.39 -33.38
C SER A 165 -4.22 -14.58 -32.10
N LEU A 166 -3.15 -14.90 -31.35
CA LEU A 166 -2.69 -14.20 -30.15
C LEU A 166 -1.46 -13.32 -30.42
N ASP A 167 -1.35 -12.77 -31.64
CA ASP A 167 -0.12 -12.23 -32.23
C ASP A 167 0.48 -10.96 -31.59
N ASP A 168 -0.03 -10.47 -30.47
CA ASP A 168 0.53 -9.29 -29.78
C ASP A 168 0.72 -9.49 -28.26
N TYR A 169 0.57 -10.72 -27.77
CA TYR A 169 0.62 -11.02 -26.33
C TYR A 169 1.75 -12.00 -25.99
N TYR A 170 2.53 -11.67 -24.96
CA TYR A 170 3.53 -12.60 -24.42
C TYR A 170 2.87 -13.75 -23.64
N ALA A 171 1.81 -13.44 -22.91
CA ALA A 171 1.00 -14.39 -22.16
C ALA A 171 -0.38 -13.79 -21.86
N LEU A 172 -1.28 -14.63 -21.32
CA LEU A 172 -2.61 -14.26 -20.86
C LEU A 172 -2.94 -15.05 -19.59
N ALA A 173 -3.72 -14.47 -18.70
CA ALA A 173 -4.20 -15.13 -17.50
C ALA A 173 -5.69 -14.89 -17.26
N GLU A 174 -6.31 -15.87 -16.62
CA GLU A 174 -7.67 -15.69 -16.11
C GLU A 174 -7.67 -14.99 -14.76
N SER A 175 -8.72 -14.22 -14.48
CA SER A 175 -8.97 -13.64 -13.16
C SER A 175 -9.64 -14.65 -12.20
N PRO A 176 -9.55 -14.43 -10.87
CA PRO A 176 -10.28 -15.19 -9.86
C PRO A 176 -11.78 -15.31 -10.15
N ARG A 177 -12.32 -16.50 -9.87
CA ARG A 177 -13.76 -16.78 -9.93
C ARG A 177 -14.18 -17.69 -8.79
N ASN A 178 -15.32 -17.39 -8.18
CA ASN A 178 -15.94 -18.24 -7.15
C ASN A 178 -15.00 -18.58 -5.96
N GLY A 179 -14.12 -17.64 -5.57
CA GLY A 179 -13.18 -17.85 -4.46
C GLY A 179 -11.98 -18.72 -4.73
N LYS A 180 -11.68 -18.93 -6.00
CA LYS A 180 -10.50 -19.61 -6.46
C LYS A 180 -9.64 -18.63 -7.26
N PRO A 181 -8.31 -18.83 -7.26
CA PRO A 181 -7.43 -18.15 -8.20
C PRO A 181 -7.90 -18.33 -9.64
N GLY A 182 -7.44 -17.44 -10.52
CA GLY A 182 -7.56 -17.63 -11.96
C GLY A 182 -6.89 -18.94 -12.39
N PRO A 183 -7.61 -19.89 -13.02
CA PRO A 183 -7.12 -21.24 -13.17
C PRO A 183 -6.05 -21.42 -14.26
N HIS A 184 -5.93 -20.49 -15.21
CA HIS A 184 -5.06 -20.65 -16.37
C HIS A 184 -4.14 -19.46 -16.57
N ILE A 185 -2.88 -19.76 -16.91
CA ILE A 185 -1.94 -18.85 -17.55
C ILE A 185 -1.51 -19.51 -18.86
N ILE A 186 -1.67 -18.81 -19.98
CA ILE A 186 -1.36 -19.30 -21.33
C ILE A 186 -0.21 -18.46 -21.88
N VAL A 187 0.93 -19.08 -22.13
CA VAL A 187 2.15 -18.39 -22.61
C VAL A 187 2.30 -18.57 -24.12
N ASN A 188 2.42 -17.47 -24.87
CA ASN A 188 2.71 -17.52 -26.31
C ASN A 188 4.21 -17.70 -26.54
N LEU A 189 4.63 -18.91 -26.91
CA LEU A 189 6.06 -19.23 -27.02
C LEU A 189 6.77 -18.49 -28.16
N THR A 190 6.04 -18.04 -29.18
CA THR A 190 6.61 -17.25 -30.30
C THR A 190 7.22 -15.96 -29.78
N TYR A 191 6.52 -15.25 -28.90
CA TYR A 191 6.96 -13.97 -28.33
C TYR A 191 7.71 -14.14 -27.00
N PHE A 192 7.39 -15.17 -26.23
CA PHE A 192 8.00 -15.42 -24.93
C PHE A 192 9.42 -15.99 -25.04
N ASN A 193 9.69 -16.91 -25.98
CA ASN A 193 11.00 -17.57 -26.08
C ASN A 193 12.17 -16.61 -26.32
N PRO A 194 12.07 -15.60 -27.20
CA PRO A 194 13.14 -14.64 -27.47
C PRO A 194 13.48 -13.72 -26.30
N LEU A 195 12.58 -13.59 -25.31
CA LEU A 195 12.79 -12.71 -24.16
C LEU A 195 14.01 -13.13 -23.33
N ALA A 196 14.71 -12.13 -22.80
CA ALA A 196 15.71 -12.33 -21.76
C ALA A 196 15.06 -12.93 -20.50
N ARG A 197 15.85 -13.63 -19.70
CA ARG A 197 15.36 -14.30 -18.49
C ARG A 197 14.61 -13.36 -17.54
N SER A 198 15.10 -12.14 -17.33
CA SER A 198 14.44 -11.15 -16.48
C SER A 198 13.06 -10.76 -17.01
N GLN A 199 12.92 -10.58 -18.33
CA GLN A 199 11.66 -10.25 -18.98
C GLN A 199 10.66 -11.40 -18.87
N LYS A 200 11.11 -12.65 -19.02
CA LYS A 200 10.28 -13.85 -18.79
C LYS A 200 9.71 -13.88 -17.38
N ILE A 201 10.54 -13.57 -16.37
CA ILE A 201 10.09 -13.45 -14.97
C ILE A 201 9.05 -12.34 -14.84
N THR A 202 9.27 -11.19 -15.47
CA THR A 202 8.31 -10.06 -15.45
C THR A 202 6.96 -10.45 -16.03
N VAL A 203 6.92 -11.05 -17.22
CA VAL A 203 5.67 -11.52 -17.84
C VAL A 203 4.96 -12.52 -16.92
N LEU A 204 5.67 -13.53 -16.44
CA LEU A 204 5.05 -14.54 -15.57
C LEU A 204 4.54 -13.94 -14.26
N ALA A 205 5.24 -12.95 -13.68
CA ALA A 205 4.79 -12.27 -12.47
C ALA A 205 3.55 -11.40 -12.73
N HIS A 206 3.51 -10.70 -13.86
CA HIS A 206 2.33 -9.96 -14.31
C HIS A 206 1.10 -10.88 -14.41
N GLU A 207 1.23 -12.01 -15.12
CA GLU A 207 0.14 -12.98 -15.26
C GLU A 207 -0.29 -13.58 -13.91
N LEU A 208 0.66 -13.85 -13.02
CA LEU A 208 0.33 -14.29 -11.66
C LEU A 208 -0.49 -13.24 -10.91
N GLY A 209 -0.22 -11.94 -11.10
CA GLY A 209 -1.01 -10.85 -10.54
C GLY A 209 -2.48 -10.92 -10.98
N HIS A 210 -2.73 -11.18 -12.26
CA HIS A 210 -4.08 -11.42 -12.77
C HIS A 210 -4.77 -12.62 -12.13
N THR A 211 -4.07 -13.73 -11.92
CA THR A 211 -4.66 -14.89 -11.23
C THR A 211 -5.05 -14.62 -9.77
N LEU A 212 -4.53 -13.53 -9.18
CA LEU A 212 -4.88 -13.05 -7.84
C LEU A 212 -5.97 -11.99 -7.85
N GLY A 213 -6.33 -11.48 -9.02
CA GLY A 213 -7.42 -10.51 -9.21
C GLY A 213 -6.95 -9.07 -9.41
N LEU A 214 -5.64 -8.84 -9.50
CA LEU A 214 -5.12 -7.55 -9.93
C LEU A 214 -5.44 -7.35 -11.41
N ALA A 215 -5.88 -6.15 -11.76
CA ALA A 215 -6.08 -5.72 -13.13
C ALA A 215 -4.90 -4.86 -13.57
N HIS A 216 -4.90 -4.45 -14.83
CA HIS A 216 -3.92 -3.49 -15.29
C HIS A 216 -4.05 -2.16 -14.55
N THR A 217 -2.91 -1.55 -14.21
CA THR A 217 -2.89 -0.21 -13.62
C THR A 217 -3.38 0.84 -14.62
N ASP A 218 -3.00 0.71 -15.89
CA ASP A 218 -3.36 1.60 -16.99
C ASP A 218 -4.64 1.18 -17.74
N TRP A 219 -5.52 0.39 -17.10
CA TRP A 219 -6.71 -0.21 -17.72
C TRP A 219 -7.60 0.82 -18.45
N ALA A 220 -7.79 2.00 -17.85
CA ALA A 220 -8.60 3.07 -18.43
C ALA A 220 -7.93 3.67 -19.69
N ALA A 221 -6.60 3.80 -19.68
CA ALA A 221 -5.82 4.27 -20.84
C ALA A 221 -5.86 3.26 -21.99
N LYS A 222 -5.99 1.98 -21.66
CA LYS A 222 -6.08 0.87 -22.61
C LYS A 222 -7.51 0.56 -23.05
N ASN A 223 -8.50 1.37 -22.66
CA ASN A 223 -9.92 1.16 -22.94
C ASN A 223 -10.42 -0.24 -22.52
N GLU A 224 -9.91 -0.76 -21.42
CA GLU A 224 -10.37 -2.01 -20.86
C GLU A 224 -11.74 -1.88 -20.16
N PRO A 225 -12.47 -2.99 -19.99
CA PRO A 225 -13.70 -2.96 -19.21
C PRO A 225 -13.45 -2.43 -17.80
N THR A 226 -14.42 -1.68 -17.26
CA THR A 226 -14.30 -1.01 -15.97
C THR A 226 -13.73 -1.90 -14.88
N ARG A 227 -12.68 -1.41 -14.22
CA ARG A 227 -12.09 -2.01 -13.01
C ARG A 227 -12.46 -1.19 -11.79
N ILE A 228 -12.18 -1.72 -10.61
CA ILE A 228 -12.25 -0.92 -9.37
C ILE A 228 -10.83 -0.57 -8.99
N ASP A 229 -10.57 0.73 -8.94
CA ASP A 229 -9.31 1.24 -8.45
C ASP A 229 -9.17 0.98 -6.95
N LEU A 230 -7.99 0.54 -6.54
CA LEU A 230 -7.65 0.29 -5.16
C LEU A 230 -7.32 1.62 -4.51
N ALA A 231 -8.28 2.09 -3.71
CA ALA A 231 -8.07 3.20 -2.81
C ALA A 231 -6.71 3.07 -2.10
N TYR A 232 -6.04 4.21 -1.91
CA TYR A 232 -4.73 4.32 -1.27
C TYR A 232 -3.54 3.80 -2.11
N THR A 233 -3.68 3.61 -3.43
CA THR A 233 -2.54 3.47 -4.35
C THR A 233 -2.44 4.71 -5.26
N PRO A 234 -1.24 5.16 -5.66
CA PRO A 234 -1.10 6.36 -6.47
C PRO A 234 -1.70 6.16 -7.86
N THR A 235 -2.13 7.27 -8.46
CA THR A 235 -2.84 7.35 -9.75
C THR A 235 -1.93 7.29 -10.97
N VAL A 236 -0.62 7.05 -10.85
CA VAL A 236 0.31 6.86 -11.98
C VAL A 236 1.44 5.98 -11.51
N GLU A 237 1.68 4.85 -12.17
CA GLU A 237 2.81 3.99 -11.83
C GLU A 237 3.39 3.25 -13.05
N ARG A 238 4.16 3.98 -13.85
CA ARG A 238 4.89 3.41 -15.00
C ARG A 238 5.81 2.23 -14.69
N ALA A 239 6.24 2.09 -13.43
CA ALA A 239 7.11 1.00 -12.98
C ALA A 239 6.33 -0.23 -12.48
N SER A 240 4.99 -0.15 -12.41
CA SER A 240 4.11 -1.23 -11.99
C SER A 240 4.34 -2.46 -12.87
N ILE A 241 4.47 -3.62 -12.24
CA ILE A 241 4.49 -4.88 -13.01
C ILE A 241 3.14 -5.16 -13.65
N MET A 242 2.07 -4.52 -13.18
CA MET A 242 0.70 -4.67 -13.66
C MET A 242 0.35 -3.67 -14.77
N ASN A 243 1.29 -2.95 -15.37
CA ASN A 243 0.98 -2.19 -16.59
C ASN A 243 0.75 -3.14 -17.78
N ALA A 244 -0.26 -2.85 -18.59
CA ALA A 244 -0.63 -3.65 -19.75
C ALA A 244 0.48 -3.72 -20.81
N ASP A 245 1.30 -2.66 -20.92
CA ASP A 245 2.45 -2.61 -21.81
C ASP A 245 3.77 -2.67 -21.03
N LEU A 246 4.30 -3.89 -20.88
CA LEU A 246 5.57 -4.15 -20.19
C LEU A 246 6.78 -3.56 -20.94
N THR A 247 6.69 -3.38 -22.26
CA THR A 247 7.74 -2.75 -23.08
C THR A 247 7.84 -1.26 -22.80
N GLN A 248 6.72 -0.53 -22.79
CA GLN A 248 6.66 0.90 -22.47
C GLN A 248 6.94 1.20 -20.99
N SER A 249 6.72 0.20 -20.13
CA SER A 249 7.06 0.23 -18.71
C SER A 249 8.53 -0.08 -18.43
N GLY A 250 9.33 -0.40 -19.46
CA GLY A 250 10.76 -0.64 -19.33
C GLY A 250 11.13 -1.97 -18.67
N TRP A 251 10.25 -2.99 -18.75
CA TRP A 251 10.47 -4.33 -18.20
C TRP A 251 10.80 -4.34 -16.69
N PRO A 252 9.83 -3.97 -15.83
CA PRO A 252 10.05 -3.94 -14.39
C PRO A 252 10.45 -5.32 -13.86
N THR A 253 11.58 -5.42 -13.18
CA THR A 253 12.13 -6.70 -12.69
C THR A 253 11.73 -7.02 -11.25
N ARG A 254 10.88 -6.20 -10.64
CA ARG A 254 10.45 -6.30 -9.25
C ARG A 254 9.05 -5.72 -9.10
N LEU A 255 8.34 -6.13 -8.06
CA LEU A 255 7.15 -5.42 -7.62
C LEU A 255 7.52 -4.03 -7.12
N THR A 256 6.68 -3.04 -7.44
CA THR A 256 6.72 -1.75 -6.77
C THR A 256 6.17 -1.86 -5.35
N ALA A 257 6.32 -0.78 -4.57
CA ALA A 257 5.68 -0.69 -3.27
C ALA A 257 4.15 -0.77 -3.37
N ASN A 258 3.59 -0.27 -4.47
CA ASN A 258 2.14 -0.21 -4.69
C ASN A 258 1.59 -1.52 -5.25
N ASP A 259 2.31 -2.25 -6.11
CA ASP A 259 1.99 -3.62 -6.48
C ASP A 259 1.86 -4.49 -5.22
N ALA A 260 2.83 -4.37 -4.31
CA ALA A 260 2.83 -5.09 -3.04
C ALA A 260 1.72 -4.60 -2.10
N LYS A 261 1.45 -3.29 -2.06
CA LYS A 261 0.37 -2.69 -1.26
C LYS A 261 -1.00 -3.16 -1.73
N ALA A 262 -1.25 -3.16 -3.04
CA ALA A 262 -2.47 -3.64 -3.66
C ALA A 262 -2.80 -5.06 -3.18
N LEU A 263 -1.82 -5.96 -3.23
CA LEU A 263 -2.03 -7.32 -2.74
C LEU A 263 -2.23 -7.40 -1.22
N ARG A 264 -1.59 -6.53 -0.42
CA ARG A 264 -1.84 -6.44 1.03
C ARG A 264 -3.20 -5.86 1.38
N VAL A 265 -3.77 -5.00 0.53
CA VAL A 265 -5.13 -4.45 0.72
C VAL A 265 -6.18 -5.51 0.41
N ILE A 266 -5.97 -6.26 -0.68
CA ILE A 266 -6.90 -7.33 -1.10
C ILE A 266 -6.81 -8.52 -0.14
N TYR A 267 -5.59 -9.00 0.14
CA TYR A 267 -5.30 -10.19 0.96
C TYR A 267 -4.35 -9.87 2.13
N PRO A 268 -4.76 -9.04 3.09
CA PRO A 268 -3.95 -8.74 4.27
C PRO A 268 -3.73 -9.99 5.14
N LYS A 269 -2.59 -10.05 5.83
CA LYS A 269 -2.32 -11.10 6.84
C LYS A 269 -3.24 -10.99 8.05
N THR A 270 -3.56 -9.75 8.43
CA THR A 270 -4.42 -9.38 9.55
C THR A 270 -5.17 -8.11 9.18
N PRO A 271 -6.32 -7.80 9.80
CA PRO A 271 -6.93 -6.47 9.69
C PRO A 271 -5.90 -5.36 9.97
N TYR A 272 -6.11 -4.17 9.39
CA TYR A 272 -5.18 -3.06 9.53
C TYR A 272 -5.92 -1.74 9.78
N ASN A 273 -5.18 -0.66 10.05
CA ASN A 273 -5.75 0.67 10.37
C ASN A 273 -6.80 0.62 11.49
N ILE A 274 -6.48 -0.09 12.59
CA ILE A 274 -7.35 -0.11 13.76
C ILE A 274 -7.43 1.30 14.35
N LYS A 275 -8.65 1.84 14.47
CA LYS A 275 -8.93 3.15 15.07
C LYS A 275 -9.83 2.97 16.28
N LEU A 276 -9.42 3.55 17.39
CA LEU A 276 -10.08 3.49 18.69
C LEU A 276 -10.51 4.91 19.10
N ASN A 277 -11.79 5.09 19.42
CA ASN A 277 -12.31 6.40 19.85
C ASN A 277 -13.38 6.24 20.93
N TRP A 278 -13.30 7.03 21.99
CA TRP A 278 -14.37 7.13 22.98
C TRP A 278 -15.58 7.87 22.39
N ILE A 279 -16.76 7.24 22.40
CA ILE A 279 -18.03 7.90 22.10
C ILE A 279 -18.54 8.61 23.35
N ASN A 280 -18.43 7.96 24.49
CA ASN A 280 -18.76 8.48 25.82
C ASN A 280 -17.85 7.75 26.85
N PRO A 281 -17.91 8.06 28.16
CA PRO A 281 -16.99 7.50 29.15
C PRO A 281 -16.98 5.97 29.28
N THR A 282 -17.98 5.28 28.74
CA THR A 282 -18.12 3.82 28.86
C THR A 282 -18.19 3.11 27.52
N THR A 283 -18.24 3.83 26.40
CA THR A 283 -18.42 3.25 25.07
C THR A 283 -17.26 3.58 24.14
N LEU A 284 -16.57 2.53 23.72
CA LEU A 284 -15.49 2.55 22.76
C LEU A 284 -16.01 2.26 21.35
N ARG A 285 -15.72 3.14 20.38
CA ARG A 285 -15.82 2.83 18.96
C ARG A 285 -14.52 2.19 18.49
N ILE A 286 -14.65 1.03 17.87
CA ILE A 286 -13.56 0.27 17.25
C ILE A 286 -13.88 0.17 15.76
N SER A 287 -12.92 0.51 14.91
CA SER A 287 -13.02 0.33 13.46
C SER A 287 -11.68 -0.12 12.88
N TRP A 288 -11.71 -0.78 11.74
CA TRP A 288 -10.52 -1.30 11.06
C TRP A 288 -10.72 -1.28 9.54
N SER A 289 -9.72 -1.76 8.80
CA SER A 289 -9.75 -1.94 7.36
C SER A 289 -9.43 -3.39 6.99
N GLY A 290 -10.02 -3.83 5.88
CA GLY A 290 -9.75 -5.10 5.21
C GLY A 290 -10.19 -6.37 5.95
N PRO A 291 -10.08 -7.53 5.27
CA PRO A 291 -9.74 -7.67 3.84
C PRO A 291 -10.85 -7.16 2.89
N LEU A 292 -10.52 -6.91 1.61
CA LEU A 292 -11.52 -6.57 0.59
C LEU A 292 -12.30 -7.79 0.09
N HIS A 293 -11.71 -8.99 0.15
CA HIS A 293 -12.43 -10.20 -0.21
C HIS A 293 -13.51 -10.52 0.84
N PRO A 294 -14.61 -11.20 0.45
CA PRO A 294 -15.63 -11.64 1.39
C PRO A 294 -15.03 -12.45 2.57
N VAL A 295 -15.54 -12.21 3.77
CA VAL A 295 -15.18 -12.92 5.01
C VAL A 295 -16.44 -13.32 5.76
N LYS A 296 -16.32 -14.33 6.62
CA LYS A 296 -17.42 -14.75 7.50
C LYS A 296 -17.68 -13.70 8.58
N GLY A 297 -16.62 -13.04 9.04
CA GLY A 297 -16.68 -12.02 10.07
C GLY A 297 -15.33 -11.73 10.69
N TYR A 298 -15.37 -11.14 11.88
CA TYR A 298 -14.20 -10.80 12.69
C TYR A 298 -14.44 -11.15 14.15
N TYR A 299 -13.38 -11.59 14.83
CA TYR A 299 -13.32 -11.52 16.28
C TYR A 299 -12.65 -10.22 16.70
N VAL A 300 -13.22 -9.54 17.68
CA VAL A 300 -12.65 -8.35 18.30
C VAL A 300 -12.46 -8.63 19.78
N LYS A 301 -11.20 -8.69 20.21
CA LYS A 301 -10.84 -8.89 21.60
C LYS A 301 -10.55 -7.53 22.22
N VAL A 302 -11.20 -7.24 23.34
CA VAL A 302 -11.01 -6.04 24.14
C VAL A 302 -10.57 -6.47 25.53
N THR A 303 -9.35 -6.11 25.89
CA THR A 303 -8.71 -6.46 27.15
C THR A 303 -8.59 -5.18 27.98
N PRO A 304 -9.39 -5.01 29.04
CA PRO A 304 -9.12 -3.98 30.04
C PRO A 304 -7.77 -4.26 30.72
N VAL A 305 -6.92 -3.24 30.80
CA VAL A 305 -5.63 -3.28 31.48
C VAL A 305 -5.65 -2.27 32.61
N ASP A 306 -5.71 -2.79 33.82
CA ASP A 306 -5.61 -2.07 35.08
C ASP A 306 -4.31 -2.43 35.81
N MET A 307 -3.92 -1.61 36.79
CA MET A 307 -2.81 -1.97 37.69
C MET A 307 -3.23 -3.00 38.76
N GLU A 308 -4.52 -3.35 38.86
CA GLU A 308 -5.09 -4.19 39.93
C GLU A 308 -5.84 -5.46 39.46
N SER A 309 -5.75 -5.85 38.18
CA SER A 309 -6.19 -7.14 37.58
C SER A 309 -7.69 -7.50 37.57
N ASN A 310 -8.61 -6.55 37.74
CA ASN A 310 -10.06 -6.79 37.83
C ASN A 310 -10.81 -6.78 36.49
N GLY A 311 -10.12 -6.50 35.39
CA GLY A 311 -10.73 -6.44 34.06
C GLY A 311 -10.88 -7.82 33.40
N ILE A 312 -12.11 -8.23 33.03
CA ILE A 312 -12.34 -9.47 32.26
C ILE A 312 -12.24 -9.17 30.76
N PRO A 313 -11.32 -9.82 30.01
CA PRO A 313 -11.25 -9.68 28.56
C PRO A 313 -12.54 -10.13 27.87
N ARG A 314 -12.97 -9.40 26.85
CA ARG A 314 -14.17 -9.73 26.07
C ARG A 314 -13.79 -10.01 24.62
N THR A 315 -14.28 -11.12 24.07
CA THR A 315 -14.18 -11.40 22.64
C THR A 315 -15.56 -11.28 22.01
N LEU A 316 -15.68 -10.43 21.01
CA LEU A 316 -16.92 -10.08 20.34
C LEU A 316 -16.89 -10.57 18.89
N TRP A 317 -18.03 -11.05 18.42
CA TRP A 317 -18.19 -11.52 17.03
C TRP A 317 -18.86 -10.44 16.18
N VAL A 318 -18.26 -10.14 15.04
CA VAL A 318 -18.80 -9.20 14.04
C VAL A 318 -19.01 -9.95 12.74
N VAL A 319 -20.26 -10.02 12.26
CA VAL A 319 -20.62 -10.78 11.06
C VAL A 319 -20.22 -10.03 9.79
N GLY A 320 -19.76 -10.80 8.79
CA GLY A 320 -19.54 -10.33 7.43
C GLY A 320 -18.38 -9.33 7.28
N THR A 321 -18.48 -8.44 6.31
CA THR A 321 -17.44 -7.46 5.97
C THR A 321 -17.51 -6.17 6.79
N ARG A 322 -18.35 -6.12 7.83
CA ARG A 322 -18.50 -4.92 8.67
C ARG A 322 -17.20 -4.66 9.43
N ALA A 323 -16.55 -3.53 9.13
CA ALA A 323 -15.25 -3.16 9.70
C ALA A 323 -15.35 -2.20 10.90
N GLY A 324 -16.25 -2.49 11.84
CA GLY A 324 -16.37 -1.70 13.06
C GLY A 324 -17.56 -2.04 13.95
N LEU A 325 -17.41 -1.75 15.26
CA LEU A 325 -18.46 -1.86 16.26
C LEU A 325 -18.29 -0.83 17.38
N ASN A 326 -19.35 -0.65 18.17
CA ASN A 326 -19.28 0.07 19.44
C ASN A 326 -19.34 -0.96 20.58
N VAL A 327 -18.47 -0.81 21.57
CA VAL A 327 -18.35 -1.71 22.73
C VAL A 327 -18.58 -0.91 24.00
N ASN A 328 -19.57 -1.31 24.80
CA ASN A 328 -19.68 -0.84 26.17
C ASN A 328 -18.67 -1.60 27.04
N VAL A 329 -17.72 -0.88 27.61
CA VAL A 329 -16.63 -1.39 28.45
C VAL A 329 -16.82 -1.07 29.93
N ALA A 330 -18.00 -0.59 30.33
CA ALA A 330 -18.32 -0.36 31.73
C ALA A 330 -18.37 -1.66 32.53
N ASN A 331 -18.10 -1.53 33.84
CA ASN A 331 -18.46 -2.57 34.78
C ASN A 331 -19.99 -2.79 34.74
N PRO A 332 -20.48 -4.03 34.60
CA PRO A 332 -21.93 -4.28 34.62
C PRO A 332 -22.59 -3.87 35.95
N VAL A 333 -21.84 -3.85 37.06
CA VAL A 333 -22.35 -3.54 38.40
C VAL A 333 -22.39 -2.03 38.66
N CYS A 334 -21.26 -1.32 38.56
CA CYS A 334 -21.20 0.13 38.88
C CYS A 334 -21.47 1.05 37.68
N GLN A 335 -21.52 0.52 36.45
CA GLN A 335 -21.53 1.33 35.21
C GLN A 335 -20.33 2.30 35.08
N CYS A 336 -19.25 2.04 35.82
CA CYS A 336 -18.05 2.87 35.87
C CYS A 336 -16.92 2.29 35.01
N SER A 337 -15.93 3.13 34.67
CA SER A 337 -14.70 2.67 33.99
C SER A 337 -13.96 1.69 34.90
N VAL A 338 -13.47 0.60 34.32
CA VAL A 338 -12.81 -0.50 35.05
C VAL A 338 -11.32 -0.59 34.80
N ALA A 339 -10.78 0.25 33.92
CA ALA A 339 -9.38 0.16 33.51
C ALA A 339 -8.80 1.54 33.23
N SER A 340 -7.48 1.66 33.41
CA SER A 340 -6.69 2.81 32.96
C SER A 340 -6.42 2.77 31.46
N LEU A 341 -6.48 1.58 30.86
CA LEU A 341 -6.09 1.32 29.49
C LEU A 341 -6.92 0.18 28.90
N TYR A 342 -7.16 0.22 27.59
CA TYR A 342 -7.77 -0.88 26.85
C TYR A 342 -6.86 -1.30 25.69
N GLU A 343 -6.59 -2.59 25.62
CA GLU A 343 -5.94 -3.26 24.50
C GLU A 343 -6.99 -3.87 23.58
N VAL A 344 -6.83 -3.67 22.28
CA VAL A 344 -7.75 -4.16 21.26
C VAL A 344 -6.99 -4.92 20.18
N GLU A 345 -7.42 -6.14 19.93
CA GLU A 345 -6.92 -7.00 18.86
C GLU A 345 -8.09 -7.43 17.96
N VAL A 346 -7.85 -7.55 16.66
CA VAL A 346 -8.85 -7.99 15.68
C VAL A 346 -8.34 -9.23 14.95
N GLN A 347 -9.21 -10.19 14.67
CA GLN A 347 -8.89 -11.40 13.92
C GLN A 347 -9.92 -11.58 12.79
N THR A 348 -9.45 -11.78 11.57
CA THR A 348 -10.33 -12.11 10.42
C THR A 348 -10.83 -13.54 10.52
N VAL A 349 -12.11 -13.79 10.23
CA VAL A 349 -12.65 -15.15 10.13
C VAL A 349 -13.03 -15.45 8.70
N TYR A 350 -12.31 -16.38 8.07
CA TYR A 350 -12.52 -16.75 6.68
C TYR A 350 -13.79 -17.59 6.51
N ASN A 351 -14.29 -17.65 5.28
CA ASN A 351 -15.52 -18.39 5.00
C ASN A 351 -15.38 -19.90 5.12
N ASP A 352 -14.16 -20.41 4.96
CA ASP A 352 -13.78 -21.80 5.19
C ASP A 352 -13.28 -22.10 6.62
N ASP A 353 -13.36 -21.15 7.54
CA ASP A 353 -13.13 -21.43 8.96
C ASP A 353 -14.27 -22.26 9.56
N ALA A 354 -14.00 -22.92 10.69
CA ALA A 354 -15.01 -23.60 11.48
C ALA A 354 -16.17 -22.64 11.90
N PRO A 355 -17.33 -23.17 12.33
CA PRO A 355 -18.43 -22.34 12.84
C PRO A 355 -17.98 -21.47 14.05
N PRO A 356 -18.76 -20.42 14.39
CA PRO A 356 -18.45 -19.50 15.48
C PRO A 356 -18.13 -20.24 16.79
N GLY A 357 -17.03 -19.87 17.45
CA GLY A 357 -16.60 -20.45 18.74
C GLY A 357 -15.26 -21.21 18.67
N LYS A 358 -14.69 -21.39 17.48
CA LYS A 358 -13.30 -21.83 17.30
C LYS A 358 -12.45 -20.66 16.80
N LEU A 359 -11.20 -20.57 17.27
CA LEU A 359 -10.25 -19.56 16.81
C LEU A 359 -10.08 -19.66 15.29
N SER A 360 -10.05 -18.51 14.60
CA SER A 360 -9.71 -18.50 13.19
C SER A 360 -8.25 -18.90 12.98
N ARG A 361 -7.95 -19.43 11.80
CA ARG A 361 -6.58 -19.69 11.34
C ARG A 361 -5.79 -18.42 11.00
N SER A 362 -6.46 -17.26 10.91
CA SER A 362 -5.77 -15.98 10.72
C SER A 362 -5.04 -15.58 12.01
N ALA A 363 -4.05 -14.71 11.90
CA ALA A 363 -3.42 -14.13 13.09
C ALA A 363 -4.31 -13.02 13.67
N TRP A 364 -4.17 -12.77 14.96
CA TRP A 364 -4.62 -11.52 15.57
C TRP A 364 -3.74 -10.38 15.06
N THR A 365 -4.31 -9.18 14.95
CA THR A 365 -3.52 -7.96 14.72
C THR A 365 -2.55 -7.71 15.87
N ASP A 366 -1.58 -6.83 15.62
CA ASP A 366 -0.89 -6.15 16.71
C ASP A 366 -1.90 -5.39 17.59
N THR A 367 -1.54 -5.20 18.85
CA THR A 367 -2.39 -4.58 19.85
C THR A 367 -2.54 -3.09 19.61
N ALA A 368 -3.77 -2.63 19.41
CA ALA A 368 -4.12 -1.21 19.45
C ALA A 368 -4.47 -0.82 20.88
N ILE A 369 -4.00 0.34 21.33
CA ILE A 369 -4.09 0.77 22.72
C ILE A 369 -4.89 2.08 22.81
N LEU A 370 -5.79 2.18 23.80
CA LEU A 370 -6.49 3.41 24.13
C LEU A 370 -6.56 3.63 25.64
N TYR A 371 -6.08 4.78 26.10
CA TYR A 371 -6.19 5.19 27.49
C TYR A 371 -7.63 5.53 27.86
N ALA A 372 -8.04 5.17 29.07
CA ALA A 372 -9.31 5.59 29.63
C ALA A 372 -9.37 7.12 29.78
N ARG A 373 -10.58 7.66 29.69
CA ARG A 373 -10.83 9.09 29.90
C ARG A 373 -10.92 9.45 31.37
#